data_AF-A7S3R1-F1
#
_entry.id   AF-A7S3R1-F1
#
_cell.length_a   1.000
_cell.length_b   1.000
_cell.length_c   1.000
_cell.angle_alpha   90.00
_cell.angle_beta   90.00
_cell.angle_gamma   90.00
#
_symmetry.space_group_name_H-M   'P 1'
#
loop_
_entity.id
_entity.type
_entity.pdbx_description
1 polymer ?
#
loop_
_entity_poly.entity_id
_entity_poly.type
_entity_poly.pdbx_seq_one_letter_code
_entity_poly.pdbx_strand_id
1 'polypeptide(L)'
;QDANMFWDFITLRPETTHQTSFLFSDRGIPDGFRHMNGYGSHTFKMVNSKGKAVYCKFHVKTDQGIKNCPVERATELAGTDPDYSTRDLYNAIAEGNY
;
A
#
# COMPACT_ATOMS: atom_id res chain seq x y z
N GLN A 1 -13.38 12.74 11.27
CA GLN A 1 -13.09 11.33 11.64
C GLN A 1 -12.94 11.25 13.15
N ASP A 2 -13.34 10.14 13.78
CA ASP A 2 -13.20 9.94 15.22
C ASP A 2 -12.03 8.99 15.51
N ALA A 3 -10.95 9.54 16.07
CA ALA A 3 -9.76 8.77 16.43
C ALA A 3 -9.99 7.86 17.65
N ASN A 4 -10.95 8.18 18.53
CA ASN A 4 -11.24 7.38 19.72
C ASN A 4 -11.80 6.02 19.31
N MET A 5 -12.79 6.00 18.41
CA MET A 5 -13.36 4.76 17.90
C MET A 5 -12.31 3.87 17.19
N PHE A 6 -11.38 4.48 16.44
CA PHE A 6 -10.30 3.74 15.79
C PHE A 6 -9.39 3.06 16.83
N TRP A 7 -8.89 3.81 17.81
CA TRP A 7 -7.97 3.27 18.80
C TRP A 7 -8.64 2.33 19.81
N ASP A 8 -9.92 2.52 20.12
CA ASP A 8 -10.69 1.57 20.92
C ASP A 8 -10.71 0.18 20.27
N PHE A 9 -11.04 0.11 18.96
CA PHE A 9 -11.01 -1.17 18.24
C PHE A 9 -9.61 -1.78 18.19
N ILE A 10 -8.59 -1.00 17.83
CA ILE A 10 -7.21 -1.50 17.68
C ILE A 10 -6.66 -2.03 19.01
N THR A 11 -6.92 -1.34 20.13
CA THR A 11 -6.41 -1.75 21.44
C THR A 11 -7.14 -2.99 22.01
N LEU A 12 -8.39 -3.21 21.62
CA LEU A 12 -9.18 -4.39 21.98
C LEU A 12 -8.97 -5.59 21.04
N ARG A 13 -8.27 -5.40 19.91
CA ARG A 13 -7.98 -6.43 18.89
C ARG A 13 -6.49 -6.52 18.60
N PRO A 14 -5.70 -7.18 19.46
CA PRO A 14 -4.24 -7.25 19.30
C PRO A 14 -3.79 -7.91 17.99
N GLU A 15 -4.64 -8.71 17.34
CA GLU A 15 -4.38 -9.27 16.01
C GLU A 15 -4.18 -8.18 14.92
N THR A 16 -4.66 -6.96 15.16
CA THR A 16 -4.49 -5.82 14.26
C THR A 16 -3.08 -5.22 14.29
N THR A 17 -2.33 -5.46 15.37
CA THR A 17 -1.05 -4.78 15.68
C THR A 17 -0.07 -4.82 14.50
N HIS A 18 0.06 -5.97 13.82
CA HIS A 18 1.01 -6.09 12.72
C HIS A 18 0.69 -5.14 11.55
N GLN A 19 -0.57 -5.08 11.13
CA GLN A 19 -0.97 -4.19 10.03
C GLN A 19 -0.99 -2.72 10.48
N THR A 20 -1.38 -2.45 11.72
CA THR A 20 -1.35 -1.10 12.30
C THR A 20 0.07 -0.54 12.32
N SER A 21 1.07 -1.33 12.71
CA SER A 21 2.48 -0.91 12.65
C SER A 21 2.94 -0.57 11.23
N PHE A 22 2.43 -1.27 10.21
CA PHE A 22 2.73 -0.94 8.82
C PHE A 22 2.05 0.35 8.37
N LEU A 23 0.78 0.53 8.75
CA LEU A 23 -0.02 1.74 8.45
C LEU A 23 0.59 3.01 9.04
N PHE A 24 1.12 2.94 10.27
CA PHE A 24 1.76 4.09 10.93
C PHE A 24 3.27 4.21 10.66
N SER A 25 3.83 3.35 9.81
CA SER A 25 5.14 3.60 9.21
C SER A 25 5.02 4.51 7.99
N ASP A 26 6.13 4.98 7.43
CA ASP A 26 6.14 5.77 6.19
C ASP A 26 5.39 5.08 5.04
N ARG A 27 5.30 3.74 5.03
CA ARG A 27 4.54 2.98 4.03
C ARG A 27 3.04 3.28 4.01
N GLY A 28 2.50 3.89 5.06
CA GLY A 28 1.11 4.34 5.10
C GLY A 28 0.82 5.55 4.20
N ILE A 29 1.88 6.23 3.73
CA ILE A 29 1.78 7.46 2.95
C ILE A 29 2.70 7.34 1.71
N PRO A 30 2.37 6.47 0.74
CA PRO A 30 3.21 6.27 -0.44
C PRO A 30 3.26 7.51 -1.32
N ASP A 31 4.42 7.75 -1.94
CA ASP A 31 4.62 8.83 -2.90
C ASP A 31 4.11 8.41 -4.29
N GLY A 32 2.80 8.48 -4.47
CA GLY A 32 2.11 7.98 -5.65
C GLY A 32 2.04 6.44 -5.70
N PHE A 33 1.28 5.91 -6.66
CA PHE A 33 1.06 4.46 -6.76
C PHE A 33 2.27 3.68 -7.29
N ARG A 34 3.15 4.34 -8.05
CA ARG A 34 4.26 3.68 -8.75
C ARG A 34 5.41 3.31 -7.82
N HIS A 35 5.49 3.93 -6.65
CA HIS A 35 6.58 3.75 -5.68
C HIS A 35 6.19 2.88 -4.47
N MET A 36 5.20 2.00 -4.63
CA MET A 36 4.81 1.03 -3.60
C MET A 36 4.79 -0.40 -4.12
N ASN A 37 4.96 -1.35 -3.21
CA ASN A 37 4.80 -2.78 -3.52
C ASN A 37 3.32 -3.17 -3.38
N GLY A 38 2.89 -4.17 -4.14
CA GLY A 38 1.66 -4.93 -3.92
C GLY A 38 1.95 -6.29 -3.27
N TYR A 39 1.08 -6.74 -2.38
CA TYR A 39 1.16 -8.07 -1.78
C TYR A 39 -0.22 -8.71 -1.78
N GLY A 40 -0.29 -10.00 -2.10
CA GLY A 40 -1.54 -10.76 -2.11
C GLY A 40 -2.13 -11.02 -0.72
N SER A 41 -1.39 -10.69 0.35
CA SER A 41 -1.73 -10.87 1.78
C SER A 41 -1.95 -12.33 2.21
N HIS A 42 -2.92 -13.00 1.61
CA HIS A 42 -3.30 -14.37 1.89
C HIS A 42 -2.32 -15.39 1.31
N THR A 43 -2.38 -16.61 1.84
CA THR A 43 -1.72 -17.77 1.25
C THR A 43 -2.65 -18.39 0.21
N PHE A 44 -2.16 -18.57 -1.00
CA PHE A 44 -2.90 -19.19 -2.10
C PHE A 44 -2.36 -20.60 -2.38
N LYS A 45 -3.12 -21.39 -3.15
CA LYS A 45 -2.66 -22.66 -3.71
C LYS A 45 -2.46 -22.50 -5.22
N MET A 46 -1.26 -22.79 -5.72
CA MET A 46 -1.03 -23.00 -7.15
C MET A 46 -1.04 -24.50 -7.44
N VAL A 47 -1.84 -24.90 -8.43
CA VAL A 47 -2.02 -26.30 -8.82
C VAL A 47 -1.47 -26.48 -10.23
N ASN A 48 -0.52 -27.39 -10.41
CA ASN A 48 0.06 -27.66 -11.73
C ASN A 48 -0.83 -28.59 -12.58
N SER A 49 -0.45 -28.82 -13.84
CA SER A 49 -1.20 -29.69 -14.78
C SER A 49 -1.37 -31.14 -14.34
N LYS A 50 -0.63 -31.60 -13.33
CA LYS A 50 -0.74 -32.94 -12.72
C LYS A 50 -1.59 -32.95 -11.44
N GLY A 51 -2.24 -31.83 -11.09
CA GLY A 51 -3.04 -31.71 -9.87
C GLY A 51 -2.23 -31.53 -8.58
N LYS A 52 -0.89 -31.38 -8.66
CA LYS A 52 -0.05 -31.16 -7.47
C LYS A 52 -0.12 -29.70 -7.03
N ALA A 53 -0.48 -29.47 -5.76
CA ALA A 53 -0.59 -28.14 -5.16
C ALA A 53 0.69 -27.72 -4.42
N VAL A 54 1.00 -26.42 -4.49
CA VAL A 54 1.96 -25.73 -3.62
C VAL A 54 1.33 -24.47 -3.03
N TYR A 55 1.68 -24.12 -1.80
CA TYR A 55 1.26 -22.85 -1.21
C TYR A 55 2.18 -21.72 -1.69
N CYS A 56 1.62 -20.55 -1.95
CA CYS A 56 2.38 -19.38 -2.38
C CYS A 56 1.88 -18.07 -1.78
N LYS A 57 2.74 -17.04 -1.87
CA LYS A 57 2.45 -15.63 -1.61
C LYS A 57 2.77 -14.84 -2.87
N PHE A 58 1.85 -13.96 -3.31
CA PHE A 58 2.07 -13.08 -4.46
C PHE A 58 2.66 -11.75 -4.03
N HIS A 59 3.79 -11.38 -4.63
CA HIS A 59 4.50 -10.14 -4.35
C HIS A 59 4.66 -9.40 -5.69
N VAL A 60 4.12 -8.19 -5.79
CA VAL A 60 4.37 -7.25 -6.89
C VAL A 60 5.36 -6.22 -6.34
N LYS A 61 6.62 -6.32 -6.76
CA LYS A 61 7.65 -5.37 -6.32
C LYS A 61 7.69 -4.22 -7.33
N THR A 62 7.73 -2.99 -6.82
CA THR A 62 7.95 -1.83 -7.69
C THR A 62 9.38 -1.85 -8.20
N ASP A 63 9.55 -1.64 -9.51
CA ASP A 63 10.86 -1.45 -10.14
C ASP A 63 11.35 0.01 -9.98
N GLN A 64 10.45 0.93 -9.65
CA GLN A 64 10.74 2.36 -9.47
C GLN A 64 11.29 2.69 -8.07
N GLY A 65 11.48 1.66 -7.23
CA GLY A 65 11.89 1.80 -5.84
C GLY A 65 10.79 2.34 -4.93
N ILE A 66 10.91 2.06 -3.64
CA ILE A 66 9.95 2.53 -2.64
C ILE A 66 10.21 3.97 -2.27
N LYS A 67 9.17 4.80 -2.32
CA LYS A 67 9.18 6.19 -1.85
C LYS A 67 7.89 6.50 -1.11
N ASN A 68 8.01 7.31 -0.06
CA ASN A 68 6.91 7.71 0.79
C ASN A 68 6.99 9.22 1.03
N CYS A 69 5.85 9.87 1.24
CA CYS A 69 5.81 11.29 1.56
C CYS A 69 6.10 11.53 3.05
N PRO A 70 6.84 12.60 3.39
CA PRO A 70 6.79 13.18 4.73
C PRO A 70 5.34 13.61 5.09
N VAL A 71 5.01 13.59 6.37
CA VAL A 71 3.66 13.89 6.88
C VAL A 71 3.20 15.29 6.46
N GLU A 72 4.08 16.28 6.51
CA GLU A 72 3.80 17.67 6.15
C GLU A 72 3.44 17.77 4.66
N ARG A 73 4.19 17.08 3.81
CA ARG A 73 3.94 17.05 2.36
C ARG A 73 2.63 16.35 2.02
N ALA A 74 2.35 15.24 2.69
CA ALA A 74 1.09 14.52 2.48
C ALA A 74 -0.13 15.35 2.91
N THR A 75 0.00 16.12 4.00
CA THR A 75 -1.03 17.05 4.47
C THR A 75 -1.25 18.19 3.46
N GLU A 76 -0.16 18.75 2.93
CA GLU A 76 -0.23 19.78 1.88
C GLU A 76 -0.92 19.26 0.62
N LEU A 77 -0.53 18.07 0.14
CA LEU A 77 -1.13 17.43 -1.04
C LEU A 77 -2.61 17.14 -0.83
N ALA A 78 -3.02 16.68 0.35
CA ALA A 78 -4.42 16.40 0.64
C ALA A 78 -5.34 17.64 0.47
N GLY A 79 -4.81 18.86 0.65
CA GLY A 79 -5.56 20.11 0.44
C GLY A 79 -5.38 20.72 -0.94
N THR A 80 -4.17 20.64 -1.51
CA THR A 80 -3.81 21.32 -2.77
C THR A 80 -4.04 20.47 -4.01
N ASP A 81 -3.98 19.15 -3.86
CA ASP A 81 -4.00 18.17 -4.94
C ASP A 81 -4.46 16.79 -4.45
N PRO A 82 -5.77 16.66 -4.11
CA PRO A 82 -6.32 15.42 -3.58
C PRO A 82 -6.23 14.23 -4.55
N ASP A 83 -6.00 14.50 -5.84
CA ASP A 83 -5.84 13.50 -6.91
C ASP A 83 -4.36 13.17 -7.23
N TYR A 84 -3.42 13.61 -6.37
CA TYR A 84 -1.97 13.49 -6.59
C TYR A 84 -1.53 12.14 -7.18
N SER A 85 -1.85 11.03 -6.51
CA SER A 85 -1.41 9.69 -6.90
C SER A 85 -2.00 9.26 -8.26
N THR A 86 -3.23 9.68 -8.56
CA THR A 86 -3.89 9.41 -9.84
C THR A 86 -3.25 10.24 -10.96
N ARG A 87 -3.00 11.54 -10.71
CA ARG A 87 -2.34 12.42 -11.67
C ARG A 87 -0.91 11.97 -11.96
N ASP A 88 -0.14 11.61 -10.93
CA ASP A 88 1.21 11.06 -11.08
C ASP A 88 1.21 9.85 -12.03
N LEU A 89 0.34 8.87 -11.76
CA LEU A 89 0.25 7.67 -12.59
C LEU A 89 -0.19 7.99 -14.03
N TYR A 90 -1.20 8.86 -14.19
CA TYR A 90 -1.69 9.26 -15.51
C TYR A 90 -0.61 9.94 -16.34
N ASN A 91 0.07 10.93 -15.76
CA ASN A 91 1.14 11.68 -16.45
C ASN A 91 2.32 10.77 -16.77
N ALA A 92 2.73 9.90 -15.85
CA ALA A 92 3.82 8.94 -16.11
C ALA A 92 3.53 8.06 -17.32
N ILE A 93 2.30 7.52 -17.43
CA ILE A 93 1.88 6.73 -18.58
C ILE A 93 1.85 7.57 -19.87
N ALA A 94 1.31 8.79 -19.81
CA ALA A 94 1.22 9.69 -20.95
C ALA A 94 2.60 10.08 -21.50
N GLU A 95 3.60 10.17 -20.62
CA GLU A 95 5.00 10.48 -20.95
C GLU A 95 5.82 9.24 -21.34
N GLY A 96 5.24 8.03 -21.29
CA GLY A 96 5.94 6.77 -21.60
C GLY A 96 6.82 6.22 -20.48
N ASN A 97 6.65 6.72 -19.26
CA ASN A 97 7.34 6.26 -18.04
C ASN A 97 6.54 5.12 -17.38
N TYR A 98 6.72 3.88 -17.88
CA TYR A 98 6.04 2.67 -17.38
C TYR A 98 6.68 2.10 -16.11
#